data_AF-A0A368YQD2-F1
#
_entry.id   AF-A0A368YQD2-F1
#
_cell.length_a   1.000
_cell.length_b   1.000
_cell.length_c   1.000
_cell.angle_alpha   90.00
_cell.angle_beta   90.00
_cell.angle_gamma   90.00
#
_symmetry.space_group_name_H-M   'P 1'
#
loop_
_entity.id
_entity.type
_entity.pdbx_description
1 polymer ?
#
loop_
_entity_poly.entity_id
_entity_poly.type
_entity_poly.pdbx_seq_one_letter_code
_entity_poly.pdbx_strand_id
1 'polypeptide(L)'
;MTAQTLHQDDRYRVTLFRGSGGGARLAVSFDHGRPQMRGGFTKPKYPHFAEQLGIDALTVQTAWRDWFISERSATLAEVLADATRDRAEVICTGFSMGGYGALLYSAACHAKRVLAVSPQYSIDPAVAPFDAKRHQKFARIGRPMPCPQEWGDPQVGGLLLYDPAIAADRAHMQLITRAFPRLMTIALPHGGHPATGVIAAYGGIGRVARMVATDQIDASAIRQLHRRYRRRVANYRLSLASAALPRHPQRAVPELLRLAHETDPEIRFQAGLTLLEHGHSEATPLLIALLDEFPDAPRSWARRMNLALRKAEAATKAAAGREGRPPRPQAPAQTP
;
A
#
# COMPACT_ATOMS: atom_id res chain seq x y z
N MET A 1 -10.50 21.89 -19.67
CA MET A 1 -10.31 20.43 -19.85
C MET A 1 -11.66 19.76 -19.79
N THR A 2 -11.97 18.92 -20.79
CA THR A 2 -13.29 18.30 -20.92
C THR A 2 -13.24 16.88 -20.35
N ALA A 3 -14.06 16.61 -19.33
CA ALA A 3 -14.25 15.29 -18.76
C ALA A 3 -15.52 14.66 -19.35
N GLN A 4 -15.44 13.40 -19.77
CA GLN A 4 -16.55 12.63 -20.33
C GLN A 4 -16.71 11.34 -19.54
N THR A 5 -17.89 11.09 -18.98
CA THR A 5 -18.21 9.79 -18.38
C THR A 5 -18.52 8.80 -19.50
N LEU A 6 -17.71 7.76 -19.64
CA LEU A 6 -17.92 6.68 -20.62
C LEU A 6 -18.85 5.60 -20.08
N HIS A 7 -18.80 5.37 -18.76
CA HIS A 7 -19.65 4.40 -18.06
C HIS A 7 -19.88 4.83 -16.63
N GLN A 8 -21.08 4.60 -16.11
CA GLN A 8 -21.39 4.70 -14.69
C GLN A 8 -22.55 3.79 -14.33
N ASP A 9 -22.33 2.91 -13.35
CA ASP A 9 -23.37 2.13 -12.68
C ASP A 9 -23.23 2.26 -11.15
N ASP A 10 -23.87 1.38 -10.39
CA ASP A 10 -23.82 1.34 -8.92
C ASP A 10 -22.50 0.77 -8.35
N ARG A 11 -21.63 0.23 -9.21
CA ARG A 11 -20.32 -0.34 -8.88
C ARG A 11 -19.18 0.52 -9.40
N TYR A 12 -19.16 0.83 -10.69
CA TYR A 12 -18.02 1.37 -11.39
C TYR A 12 -18.35 2.66 -12.13
N ARG A 13 -17.35 3.54 -12.20
CA ARG A 13 -17.37 4.72 -13.06
C ARG A 13 -16.07 4.83 -13.85
N VAL A 14 -16.20 5.05 -15.14
CA VAL A 14 -15.08 5.28 -16.05
C VAL A 14 -15.20 6.69 -16.64
N THR A 15 -14.26 7.56 -16.32
CA THR A 15 -14.24 8.95 -16.80
C THR A 15 -13.00 9.20 -17.65
N LEU A 16 -13.20 9.66 -18.88
CA LEU A 16 -12.18 10.09 -19.81
C LEU A 16 -11.89 11.59 -19.67
N PHE A 17 -10.62 11.93 -19.57
CA PHE A 17 -10.08 13.28 -19.66
C PHE A 17 -9.26 13.37 -20.94
N ARG A 18 -9.57 14.37 -21.78
CA ARG A 18 -8.79 14.64 -22.99
C ARG A 18 -7.57 15.49 -22.66
N GLY A 19 -6.40 15.02 -23.08
CA GLY A 19 -5.15 15.76 -23.03
C GLY A 19 -5.03 16.76 -24.18
N SER A 20 -3.91 17.47 -24.25
CA SER A 20 -3.59 18.40 -25.34
C SER A 20 -2.93 17.75 -26.56
N GLY A 21 -2.55 16.46 -26.46
CA GLY A 21 -1.93 15.70 -27.55
C GLY A 21 -2.94 15.02 -28.48
N GLY A 22 -2.42 14.28 -29.48
CA GLY A 22 -3.24 13.62 -30.52
C GLY A 22 -4.00 12.35 -30.10
N GLY A 23 -4.19 12.11 -28.81
CA GLY A 23 -4.97 10.96 -28.29
C GLY A 23 -4.33 9.57 -28.43
N ALA A 24 -3.16 9.41 -29.05
CA ALA A 24 -2.52 8.10 -29.22
C ALA A 24 -2.03 7.47 -27.88
N ARG A 25 -1.79 8.30 -26.86
CA ARG A 25 -1.26 7.90 -25.55
C ARG A 25 -2.32 8.10 -24.48
N LEU A 26 -2.47 7.13 -23.59
CA LEU A 26 -3.51 7.10 -22.58
C LEU A 26 -3.01 6.55 -21.24
N ALA A 27 -3.32 7.26 -20.15
CA ALA A 27 -3.10 6.77 -18.79
C ALA A 27 -4.41 6.24 -18.18
N VAL A 28 -4.46 4.97 -17.80
CA VAL A 28 -5.60 4.37 -17.07
C VAL A 28 -5.25 4.30 -15.59
N SER A 29 -6.04 4.94 -14.72
CA SER A 29 -5.77 4.99 -13.28
C SER A 29 -6.89 4.31 -12.50
N PHE A 30 -6.54 3.29 -11.72
CA PHE A 30 -7.49 2.54 -10.90
C PHE A 30 -7.54 3.08 -9.47
N ASP A 31 -8.74 3.29 -8.96
CA ASP A 31 -8.99 3.74 -7.59
C ASP A 31 -8.27 2.86 -6.57
N HIS A 32 -7.63 3.50 -5.59
CA HIS A 32 -7.09 2.82 -4.42
C HIS A 32 -8.19 2.66 -3.35
N GLY A 33 -8.09 1.62 -2.52
CA GLY A 33 -9.08 1.36 -1.48
C GLY A 33 -9.10 2.48 -0.43
N ARG A 34 -10.28 3.09 -0.21
CA ARG A 34 -10.52 4.13 0.81
C ARG A 34 -11.49 3.62 1.89
N PRO A 35 -11.41 4.09 3.15
CA PRO A 35 -12.37 3.72 4.18
C PRO A 35 -13.84 4.08 3.87
N GLN A 36 -14.08 5.14 3.10
CA GLN A 36 -15.40 5.71 2.81
C GLN A 36 -16.09 5.14 1.56
N MET A 37 -15.54 4.11 0.91
CA MET A 37 -16.17 3.45 -0.25
C MET A 37 -17.41 2.65 0.18
N ARG A 38 -18.58 3.31 0.17
CA ARG A 38 -19.88 2.78 0.62
C ARG A 38 -21.01 3.16 -0.36
N GLY A 39 -20.82 2.87 -1.64
CA GLY A 39 -21.85 3.08 -2.67
C GLY A 39 -21.83 4.47 -3.32
N GLY A 40 -20.71 5.19 -3.26
CA GLY A 40 -20.59 6.52 -3.85
C GLY A 40 -19.21 6.78 -4.47
N PHE A 41 -19.18 7.70 -5.42
CA PHE A 41 -17.96 8.10 -6.13
C PHE A 41 -17.50 9.50 -5.71
N THR A 42 -16.18 9.69 -5.56
CA THR A 42 -15.59 11.02 -5.38
C THR A 42 -15.43 11.72 -6.72
N LYS A 43 -15.43 13.06 -6.78
CA LYS A 43 -15.15 13.80 -8.03
C LYS A 43 -13.94 13.21 -8.77
N PRO A 44 -14.07 12.82 -10.06
CA PRO A 44 -12.96 12.22 -10.78
C PRO A 44 -11.87 13.27 -10.98
N LYS A 45 -10.62 12.84 -10.98
CA LYS A 45 -9.45 13.73 -11.10
C LYS A 45 -8.64 13.31 -12.31
N TYR A 46 -8.25 14.29 -13.12
CA TYR A 46 -7.26 14.07 -14.17
C TYR A 46 -5.89 13.83 -13.51
N PRO A 47 -5.21 12.69 -13.74
CA PRO A 47 -3.90 12.46 -13.15
C PRO A 47 -2.91 13.53 -13.60
N HIS A 48 -2.33 14.25 -12.63
CA HIS A 48 -1.47 15.40 -12.92
C HIS A 48 -0.25 15.06 -13.81
N PHE A 49 0.28 13.84 -13.73
CA PHE A 49 1.37 13.44 -14.62
C PHE A 49 0.91 13.30 -16.08
N ALA A 50 -0.34 12.89 -16.31
CA ALA A 50 -0.91 12.75 -17.64
C ALA A 50 -1.18 14.14 -18.23
N GLU A 51 -1.73 15.04 -17.41
CA GLU A 51 -1.87 16.46 -17.72
C GLU A 51 -0.54 17.10 -18.13
N GLN A 52 0.52 16.91 -17.33
CA GLN A 52 1.85 17.43 -17.64
C GLN A 52 2.47 16.86 -18.91
N LEU A 53 2.10 15.63 -19.28
CA LEU A 53 2.55 15.00 -20.53
C LEU A 53 1.63 15.31 -21.72
N GLY A 54 0.50 15.99 -21.50
CA GLY A 54 -0.51 16.25 -22.52
C GLY A 54 -1.22 14.99 -23.04
N ILE A 55 -1.22 13.87 -22.31
CA ILE A 55 -1.82 12.60 -22.75
C ILE A 55 -3.23 12.42 -22.20
N ASP A 56 -4.10 11.69 -22.90
CA ASP A 56 -5.44 11.38 -22.39
C ASP A 56 -5.33 10.59 -21.07
N ALA A 57 -6.39 10.60 -20.26
CA ALA A 57 -6.49 9.70 -19.10
C ALA A 57 -7.89 9.14 -18.89
N LEU A 58 -7.95 7.84 -18.55
CA LEU A 58 -9.12 7.18 -18.01
C LEU A 58 -8.96 7.04 -16.49
N THR A 59 -9.94 7.51 -15.74
CA THR A 59 -10.03 7.24 -14.29
C THR A 59 -11.10 6.18 -14.08
N VAL A 60 -10.69 5.04 -13.50
CA VAL A 60 -11.53 3.90 -13.16
C VAL A 60 -11.80 3.92 -11.67
N GLN A 61 -13.05 4.20 -11.30
CA GLN A 61 -13.48 4.31 -9.91
C GLN A 61 -14.37 3.15 -9.53
N THR A 62 -14.28 2.74 -8.27
CA THR A 62 -15.22 1.80 -7.65
C THR A 62 -15.94 2.48 -6.50
N ALA A 63 -17.26 2.29 -6.43
CA ALA A 63 -18.12 2.76 -5.36
C ALA A 63 -17.94 1.95 -4.07
N TRP A 64 -17.42 0.73 -4.21
CA TRP A 64 -17.25 -0.23 -3.13
C TRP A 64 -15.79 -0.66 -3.01
N ARG A 65 -15.39 -1.12 -1.83
CA ARG A 65 -14.04 -1.65 -1.65
C ARG A 65 -14.00 -3.14 -2.01
N ASP A 66 -14.17 -3.40 -3.30
CA ASP A 66 -14.47 -4.71 -3.90
C ASP A 66 -13.34 -5.26 -4.80
N TRP A 67 -12.19 -4.58 -4.87
CA TRP A 67 -11.09 -4.95 -5.76
C TRP A 67 -11.51 -5.03 -7.24
N PHE A 68 -12.53 -4.30 -7.66
CA PHE A 68 -13.08 -4.36 -9.02
C PHE A 68 -13.67 -5.74 -9.38
N ILE A 69 -14.05 -6.53 -8.37
CA ILE A 69 -14.71 -7.83 -8.53
C ILE A 69 -16.18 -7.73 -8.16
N SER A 70 -17.05 -7.82 -9.16
CA SER A 70 -18.51 -7.83 -9.01
C SER A 70 -19.19 -8.51 -10.21
N GLU A 71 -20.51 -8.55 -10.20
CA GLU A 71 -21.34 -8.91 -11.36
C GLU A 71 -21.10 -8.00 -12.57
N ARG A 72 -20.54 -6.79 -12.37
CA ARG A 72 -20.24 -5.81 -13.43
C ARG A 72 -18.81 -5.93 -13.99
N SER A 73 -18.01 -6.90 -13.53
CA SER A 73 -16.60 -7.02 -13.94
C SER A 73 -16.42 -7.22 -15.45
N ALA A 74 -17.33 -7.94 -16.12
CA ALA A 74 -17.29 -8.14 -17.57
C ALA A 74 -17.59 -6.83 -18.32
N THR A 75 -18.65 -6.12 -17.93
CA THR A 75 -18.99 -4.79 -18.48
C THR A 75 -17.85 -3.79 -18.28
N LEU A 76 -17.18 -3.81 -17.12
CA LEU A 76 -16.00 -2.98 -16.90
C LEU A 76 -14.87 -3.33 -17.89
N ALA A 77 -14.62 -4.63 -18.14
CA ALA A 77 -13.62 -5.05 -19.11
C ALA A 77 -13.95 -4.56 -20.53
N GLU A 78 -15.22 -4.69 -20.96
CA GLU A 78 -15.69 -4.24 -22.28
C GLU A 78 -15.49 -2.72 -22.46
N VAL A 79 -15.93 -1.93 -21.48
CA VAL A 79 -15.76 -0.46 -21.50
C VAL A 79 -14.28 -0.07 -21.59
N LEU A 80 -13.41 -0.79 -20.87
CA LEU A 80 -11.98 -0.55 -20.92
C LEU A 80 -11.39 -0.94 -22.27
N ALA A 81 -11.81 -2.05 -22.87
CA ALA A 81 -11.38 -2.51 -24.19
C ALA A 81 -11.76 -1.51 -25.27
N ASP A 82 -13.01 -1.08 -25.31
CA ASP A 82 -13.50 -0.11 -26.30
C ASP A 82 -12.79 1.24 -26.18
N ALA A 83 -12.51 1.70 -24.96
CA ALA A 83 -11.84 2.98 -24.75
C ALA A 83 -10.34 2.96 -25.10
N THR A 84 -9.73 1.77 -25.21
CA THR A 84 -8.28 1.58 -25.33
C THR A 84 -7.83 0.92 -26.64
N ARG A 85 -8.71 0.23 -27.38
CA ARG A 85 -8.35 -0.56 -28.58
C ARG A 85 -7.57 0.20 -29.66
N ASP A 86 -7.87 1.48 -29.85
CA ASP A 86 -7.24 2.32 -30.89
C ASP A 86 -6.08 3.19 -30.34
N ARG A 87 -5.64 2.93 -29.11
CA ARG A 87 -4.57 3.70 -28.46
C ARG A 87 -3.24 2.99 -28.65
N ALA A 88 -2.24 3.70 -29.18
CA ALA A 88 -0.91 3.14 -29.44
C ALA A 88 -0.13 2.84 -28.14
N GLU A 89 -0.25 3.71 -27.13
CA GLU A 89 0.38 3.52 -25.83
C GLU A 89 -0.64 3.67 -24.69
N VAL A 90 -0.89 2.58 -23.98
CA VAL A 90 -1.68 2.59 -22.75
C VAL A 90 -0.82 2.23 -21.55
N ILE A 91 -0.86 3.07 -20.51
CA ILE A 91 -0.23 2.79 -19.22
C ILE A 91 -1.29 2.66 -18.14
N CYS A 92 -1.35 1.52 -17.47
CA CYS A 92 -2.20 1.33 -16.31
C CYS A 92 -1.45 1.70 -15.02
N THR A 93 -2.12 2.35 -14.08
CA THR A 93 -1.52 2.76 -12.81
C THR A 93 -2.45 2.45 -11.64
N GLY A 94 -1.87 2.04 -10.51
CA GLY A 94 -2.66 1.70 -9.33
C GLY A 94 -1.85 1.47 -8.07
N PHE A 95 -2.50 1.70 -6.93
CA PHE A 95 -1.93 1.54 -5.60
C PHE A 95 -2.73 0.51 -4.80
N SER A 96 -2.07 -0.44 -4.14
CA SER A 96 -2.74 -1.42 -3.28
C SER A 96 -3.84 -2.18 -4.04
N MET A 97 -5.10 -1.99 -3.67
CA MET A 97 -6.29 -2.45 -4.43
C MET A 97 -6.31 -1.98 -5.89
N GLY A 98 -5.91 -0.73 -6.17
CA GLY A 98 -5.81 -0.23 -7.54
C GLY A 98 -4.69 -0.91 -8.32
N GLY A 99 -3.62 -1.34 -7.65
CA GLY A 99 -2.54 -2.11 -8.27
C GLY A 99 -3.00 -3.49 -8.72
N TYR A 100 -3.89 -4.12 -7.94
CA TYR A 100 -4.60 -5.34 -8.36
C TYR A 100 -5.42 -5.08 -9.63
N GLY A 101 -6.27 -4.04 -9.64
CA GLY A 101 -7.09 -3.68 -10.81
C GLY A 101 -6.25 -3.38 -12.05
N ALA A 102 -5.15 -2.65 -11.90
CA ALA A 102 -4.24 -2.31 -13.00
C ALA A 102 -3.58 -3.55 -13.64
N LEU A 103 -3.27 -4.58 -12.85
CA LEU A 103 -2.73 -5.85 -13.35
C LEU A 103 -3.85 -6.72 -13.94
N LEU A 104 -4.96 -6.88 -13.23
CA LEU A 104 -6.09 -7.72 -13.62
C LEU A 104 -6.72 -7.30 -14.95
N TYR A 105 -6.88 -5.98 -15.17
CA TYR A 105 -7.49 -5.44 -16.39
C TYR A 105 -6.44 -5.03 -17.45
N SER A 106 -5.18 -5.40 -17.28
CA SER A 106 -4.12 -4.97 -18.20
C SER A 106 -4.35 -5.41 -19.66
N ALA A 107 -4.86 -6.63 -19.89
CA ALA A 107 -5.22 -7.08 -21.24
C ALA A 107 -6.41 -6.31 -21.82
N ALA A 108 -7.49 -6.16 -21.04
CA ALA A 108 -8.66 -5.37 -21.44
C ALA A 108 -8.31 -3.91 -21.73
N CYS A 109 -7.34 -3.34 -21.02
CA CYS A 109 -6.84 -1.99 -21.30
C CYS A 109 -5.86 -1.91 -22.48
N HIS A 110 -5.52 -3.03 -23.15
CA HIS A 110 -4.45 -3.11 -24.14
C HIS A 110 -3.14 -2.48 -23.62
N ALA A 111 -2.86 -2.67 -22.33
CA ALA A 111 -1.78 -1.98 -21.64
C ALA A 111 -0.41 -2.40 -22.19
N LYS A 112 0.48 -1.44 -22.42
CA LYS A 112 1.89 -1.71 -22.71
C LYS A 112 2.72 -1.77 -21.44
N ARG A 113 2.37 -0.92 -20.47
CA ARG A 113 3.11 -0.78 -19.21
C ARG A 113 2.17 -0.63 -18.02
N VAL A 114 2.61 -1.10 -16.86
CA VAL A 114 1.90 -0.93 -15.59
C VAL A 114 2.80 -0.23 -14.56
N LEU A 115 2.27 0.75 -13.84
CA LEU A 115 2.83 1.25 -12.58
C LEU A 115 2.00 0.71 -11.41
N ALA A 116 2.53 -0.29 -10.71
CA ALA A 116 1.90 -0.88 -9.54
C ALA A 116 2.68 -0.52 -8.26
N VAL A 117 2.02 0.12 -7.30
CA VAL A 117 2.65 0.52 -6.04
C VAL A 117 2.00 -0.18 -4.84
N SER A 118 2.82 -0.91 -4.10
CA SER A 118 2.38 -1.84 -3.04
C SER A 118 1.15 -2.67 -3.45
N PRO A 119 1.13 -3.26 -4.66
CA PRO A 119 -0.05 -3.99 -5.15
C PRO A 119 -0.37 -5.19 -4.26
N GLN A 120 -1.66 -5.50 -4.14
CA GLN A 120 -2.13 -6.76 -3.56
C GLN A 120 -2.33 -7.75 -4.72
N TYR A 121 -1.60 -8.86 -4.72
CA TYR A 121 -1.77 -9.89 -5.76
C TYR A 121 -3.16 -10.55 -5.65
N SER A 122 -3.55 -10.88 -4.43
CA SER A 122 -4.88 -11.36 -4.08
C SER A 122 -5.15 -11.04 -2.60
N ILE A 123 -6.41 -11.00 -2.19
CA ILE A 123 -6.79 -10.99 -0.77
C ILE A 123 -7.55 -12.26 -0.36
N ASP A 124 -7.70 -13.22 -1.28
CA ASP A 124 -8.24 -14.54 -1.01
C ASP A 124 -7.34 -15.28 0.00
N PRO A 125 -7.88 -15.77 1.14
CA PRO A 125 -7.11 -16.53 2.11
C PRO A 125 -6.40 -17.77 1.57
N ALA A 126 -6.93 -18.41 0.51
CA ALA A 126 -6.31 -19.58 -0.12
C ALA A 126 -5.03 -19.20 -0.90
N VAL A 127 -4.98 -17.99 -1.45
CA VAL A 127 -3.84 -17.50 -2.24
C VAL A 127 -2.88 -16.65 -1.40
N ALA A 128 -3.43 -15.84 -0.50
CA ALA A 128 -2.73 -14.91 0.37
C ALA A 128 -2.99 -15.20 1.88
N PRO A 129 -2.64 -16.40 2.39
CA PRO A 129 -2.78 -16.70 3.81
C PRO A 129 -1.92 -15.78 4.69
N PHE A 130 -0.83 -15.25 4.12
CA PHE A 130 0.08 -14.31 4.77
C PHE A 130 -0.52 -12.92 5.05
N ASP A 131 -1.68 -12.57 4.45
CA ASP A 131 -2.32 -11.26 4.62
C ASP A 131 -3.66 -11.34 5.38
N ALA A 132 -3.65 -11.99 6.54
CA ALA A 132 -4.83 -12.25 7.38
C ALA A 132 -5.69 -11.01 7.69
N LYS A 133 -5.08 -9.82 7.73
CA LYS A 133 -5.80 -8.54 7.95
C LYS A 133 -6.82 -8.22 6.84
N ARG A 134 -6.76 -8.90 5.68
CA ARG A 134 -7.61 -8.66 4.52
C ARG A 134 -8.68 -9.73 4.33
N HIS A 135 -8.63 -10.86 5.05
CA HIS A 135 -9.58 -11.98 4.89
C HIS A 135 -11.04 -11.55 5.11
N GLN A 136 -11.31 -10.70 6.10
CA GLN A 136 -12.64 -10.12 6.30
C GLN A 136 -13.11 -9.23 5.14
N LYS A 137 -12.18 -8.63 4.39
CA LYS A 137 -12.52 -7.84 3.20
C LYS A 137 -12.86 -8.76 2.03
N PHE A 138 -12.11 -9.85 1.84
CA PHE A 138 -12.42 -10.87 0.85
C PHE A 138 -13.80 -11.50 1.09
N ALA A 139 -14.10 -11.88 2.34
CA ALA A 139 -15.42 -12.42 2.70
C ALA A 139 -16.58 -11.48 2.33
N ARG A 140 -16.37 -10.15 2.34
CA ARG A 140 -17.37 -9.15 1.93
C ARG A 140 -17.51 -9.00 0.42
N ILE A 141 -16.50 -9.38 -0.36
CA ILE A 141 -16.64 -9.49 -1.83
C ILE A 141 -17.62 -10.63 -2.13
N GLY A 142 -17.53 -11.73 -1.37
CA GLY A 142 -18.50 -12.83 -1.44
C GLY A 142 -18.47 -13.60 -2.76
N ARG A 143 -17.37 -13.50 -3.52
CA ARG A 143 -17.19 -14.09 -4.85
C ARG A 143 -15.74 -14.54 -5.04
N PRO A 144 -15.48 -15.50 -5.95
CA PRO A 144 -14.11 -15.88 -6.31
C PRO A 144 -13.31 -14.66 -6.79
N MET A 145 -12.06 -14.58 -6.34
CA MET A 145 -11.12 -13.52 -6.73
C MET A 145 -10.09 -14.11 -7.70
N PRO A 146 -10.11 -13.72 -8.99
CA PRO A 146 -9.15 -14.23 -9.97
C PRO A 146 -7.73 -13.79 -9.60
N CYS A 147 -6.74 -14.63 -9.90
CA CYS A 147 -5.37 -14.16 -9.94
C CYS A 147 -5.22 -13.17 -11.12
N PRO A 148 -4.43 -12.09 -10.99
CA PRO A 148 -4.41 -11.03 -11.99
C PRO A 148 -4.05 -11.50 -13.41
N GLN A 149 -3.21 -12.54 -13.57
CA GLN A 149 -2.84 -13.10 -14.87
C GLN A 149 -3.95 -13.91 -15.56
N GLU A 150 -5.03 -14.24 -14.86
CA GLU A 150 -6.16 -14.95 -15.47
C GLU A 150 -6.91 -14.05 -16.45
N TRP A 151 -6.96 -12.73 -16.18
CA TRP A 151 -7.62 -11.73 -17.05
C TRP A 151 -6.64 -10.70 -17.62
N GLY A 152 -5.51 -10.48 -16.95
CA GLY A 152 -4.47 -9.54 -17.36
C GLY A 152 -3.53 -10.11 -18.40
N ASP A 153 -2.70 -9.25 -18.99
CA ASP A 153 -1.64 -9.64 -19.92
C ASP A 153 -0.33 -9.84 -19.15
N PRO A 154 0.20 -11.08 -19.02
CA PRO A 154 1.46 -11.36 -18.35
C PRO A 154 2.68 -10.71 -19.01
N GLN A 155 2.56 -10.24 -20.26
CA GLN A 155 3.64 -9.63 -21.04
C GLN A 155 3.77 -8.13 -20.84
N VAL A 156 2.94 -7.48 -20.01
CA VAL A 156 3.11 -6.05 -19.72
C VAL A 156 4.45 -5.76 -19.07
N GLY A 157 5.13 -4.73 -19.57
CA GLY A 157 6.30 -4.15 -18.92
C GLY A 157 5.91 -3.16 -17.81
N GLY A 158 6.88 -2.44 -17.29
CA GLY A 158 6.64 -1.33 -16.37
C GLY A 158 7.33 -1.52 -15.02
N LEU A 159 6.69 -1.05 -13.96
CA LEU A 159 7.30 -0.84 -12.65
C LEU A 159 6.41 -1.34 -11.51
N LEU A 160 6.99 -2.20 -10.67
CA LEU A 160 6.46 -2.59 -9.37
C LEU A 160 7.29 -1.94 -8.25
N LEU A 161 6.64 -1.14 -7.41
CA LEU A 161 7.24 -0.56 -6.22
C LEU A 161 6.67 -1.22 -4.96
N TYR A 162 7.52 -1.60 -4.02
CA TYR A 162 7.08 -2.24 -2.78
C TYR A 162 8.01 -1.89 -1.60
N ASP A 163 7.49 -2.00 -0.38
CA ASP A 163 8.28 -1.84 0.83
C ASP A 163 8.72 -3.20 1.37
N PRO A 164 10.01 -3.56 1.28
CA PRO A 164 10.51 -4.82 1.80
C PRO A 164 10.46 -4.91 3.33
N ALA A 165 10.21 -3.84 4.08
CA ALA A 165 10.01 -3.95 5.53
C ALA A 165 8.65 -4.57 5.88
N ILE A 166 7.67 -4.52 4.97
CA ILE A 166 6.32 -5.05 5.17
C ILE A 166 6.25 -6.46 4.60
N ALA A 167 6.05 -7.46 5.47
CA ALA A 167 6.04 -8.87 5.07
C ALA A 167 4.98 -9.19 4.01
N ALA A 168 3.78 -8.60 4.12
CA ALA A 168 2.72 -8.77 3.14
C ALA A 168 3.10 -8.19 1.77
N ASP A 169 3.72 -7.00 1.71
CA ASP A 169 4.17 -6.40 0.45
C ASP A 169 5.25 -7.26 -0.22
N ARG A 170 6.17 -7.85 0.55
CA ARG A 170 7.16 -8.80 0.01
C ARG A 170 6.51 -10.02 -0.62
N ALA A 171 5.55 -10.63 0.09
CA ALA A 171 4.88 -11.83 -0.38
C ALA A 171 4.00 -11.56 -1.61
N HIS A 172 3.27 -10.44 -1.64
CA HIS A 172 2.54 -10.00 -2.85
C HIS A 172 3.47 -9.75 -4.03
N MET A 173 4.59 -9.05 -3.82
CA MET A 173 5.59 -8.84 -4.85
C MET A 173 6.13 -10.16 -5.43
N GLN A 174 6.42 -11.15 -4.58
CA GLN A 174 6.90 -12.47 -5.04
C GLN A 174 5.89 -13.19 -5.94
N LEU A 175 4.60 -13.10 -5.63
CA LEU A 175 3.55 -13.67 -6.48
C LEU A 175 3.43 -12.90 -7.82
N ILE A 176 3.46 -11.57 -7.76
CA ILE A 176 3.33 -10.73 -8.95
C ILE A 176 4.51 -10.90 -9.90
N THR A 177 5.74 -10.93 -9.40
CA THR A 177 6.94 -11.09 -10.24
C THR A 177 7.00 -12.43 -10.96
N ARG A 178 6.38 -13.48 -10.39
CA ARG A 178 6.20 -14.77 -11.07
C ARG A 178 5.16 -14.69 -12.18
N ALA A 179 4.05 -14.01 -11.92
CA ALA A 179 2.94 -13.87 -12.87
C ALA A 179 3.22 -12.84 -13.99
N PHE A 180 4.02 -11.81 -13.71
CA PHE A 180 4.33 -10.69 -14.60
C PHE A 180 5.85 -10.47 -14.65
N PRO A 181 6.60 -11.36 -15.32
CA PRO A 181 8.07 -11.39 -15.26
C PRO A 181 8.76 -10.18 -15.91
N ARG A 182 8.04 -9.39 -16.71
CA ARG A 182 8.59 -8.19 -17.38
C ARG A 182 8.51 -6.91 -16.53
N LEU A 183 7.92 -6.96 -15.34
CA LEU A 183 7.88 -5.81 -14.44
C LEU A 183 9.24 -5.58 -13.77
N MET A 184 9.80 -4.39 -13.94
CA MET A 184 10.94 -3.96 -13.14
C MET A 184 10.50 -3.80 -11.69
N THR A 185 11.19 -4.46 -10.76
CA THR A 185 10.84 -4.42 -9.34
C THR A 185 11.83 -3.57 -8.55
N ILE A 186 11.34 -2.56 -7.84
CA ILE A 186 12.17 -1.68 -7.00
C ILE A 186 11.65 -1.66 -5.56
N ALA A 187 12.55 -2.04 -4.66
CA ALA A 187 12.34 -1.98 -3.22
C ALA A 187 12.57 -0.56 -2.68
N LEU A 188 11.60 -0.06 -1.90
CA LEU A 188 11.66 1.22 -1.17
C LEU A 188 11.48 0.97 0.34
N PRO A 189 12.54 0.53 1.06
CA PRO A 189 12.45 0.15 2.47
C PRO A 189 11.93 1.28 3.34
N HIS A 190 11.01 0.93 4.25
CA HIS A 190 10.37 1.84 5.21
C HIS A 190 9.62 3.00 4.54
N GLY A 191 9.25 2.84 3.27
CA GLY A 191 8.41 3.78 2.52
C GLY A 191 6.94 3.73 2.92
N GLY A 192 6.52 2.64 3.58
CA GLY A 192 5.15 2.40 4.04
C GLY A 192 4.31 1.58 3.07
N HIS A 193 3.00 1.59 3.28
CA HIS A 193 2.01 1.03 2.35
C HIS A 193 1.00 2.14 2.02
N PRO A 194 1.22 2.91 0.94
CA PRO A 194 2.08 2.58 -0.20
C PRO A 194 3.59 2.86 0.02
N ALA A 195 4.43 2.06 -0.64
CA ALA A 195 5.90 2.13 -0.55
C ALA A 195 6.51 3.46 -1.00
N THR A 196 5.74 4.26 -1.74
CA THR A 196 6.15 5.57 -2.22
C THR A 196 5.92 6.70 -1.21
N GLY A 197 5.55 6.43 0.04
CA GLY A 197 5.22 7.47 1.04
C GLY A 197 6.30 8.56 1.15
N VAL A 198 7.58 8.17 1.16
CA VAL A 198 8.71 9.11 1.16
C VAL A 198 8.78 9.97 -0.10
N ILE A 199 8.60 9.35 -1.27
CA ILE A 199 8.67 10.04 -2.57
C ILE A 199 7.47 10.98 -2.73
N ALA A 200 6.29 10.54 -2.30
CA ALA A 200 5.04 11.29 -2.39
C ALA A 200 5.05 12.55 -1.50
N ALA A 201 5.66 12.48 -0.31
CA ALA A 201 5.81 13.63 0.59
C ALA A 201 6.56 14.83 -0.04
N TYR A 202 7.31 14.60 -1.13
CA TYR A 202 8.04 15.62 -1.87
C TYR A 202 7.60 15.72 -3.34
N GLY A 203 6.36 15.31 -3.65
CA GLY A 203 5.78 15.45 -5.00
C GLY A 203 6.43 14.57 -6.08
N GLY A 204 7.27 13.61 -5.71
CA GLY A 204 8.05 12.82 -6.66
C GLY A 204 7.27 11.74 -7.41
N ILE A 205 6.03 11.43 -7.01
CA ILE A 205 5.25 10.34 -7.60
C ILE A 205 4.92 10.59 -9.09
N GLY A 206 4.65 11.86 -9.45
CA GLY A 206 4.41 12.24 -10.84
C GLY A 206 5.64 11.99 -11.71
N ARG A 207 6.85 12.25 -11.18
CA ARG A 207 8.11 11.95 -11.89
C ARG A 207 8.27 10.46 -12.17
N VAL A 208 7.94 9.60 -11.20
CA VAL A 208 7.96 8.14 -11.38
C VAL A 208 6.93 7.70 -12.41
N ALA A 209 5.70 8.22 -12.34
CA ALA A 209 4.67 7.89 -13.32
C ALA A 209 5.06 8.31 -14.76
N ARG A 210 5.71 9.48 -14.92
CA ARG A 210 6.22 9.91 -16.22
C ARG A 210 7.31 8.97 -16.77
N MET A 211 8.24 8.50 -15.92
CA MET A 211 9.26 7.52 -16.33
C MET A 211 8.63 6.25 -16.90
N VAL A 212 7.55 5.75 -16.29
CA VAL A 212 6.81 4.59 -16.82
C VAL A 212 6.05 4.97 -18.09
N ALA A 213 5.42 6.15 -18.12
CA ALA A 213 4.64 6.59 -19.27
C ALA A 213 5.47 6.79 -20.53
N THR A 214 6.72 7.21 -20.41
CA THR A 214 7.66 7.44 -21.52
C THR A 214 8.64 6.29 -21.77
N ASP A 215 8.46 5.15 -21.08
CA ASP A 215 9.36 3.99 -21.15
C ASP A 215 10.84 4.30 -20.84
N GLN A 216 11.07 5.19 -19.87
CA GLN A 216 12.39 5.63 -19.43
C GLN A 216 12.53 5.40 -17.92
N ILE A 217 12.33 4.16 -17.49
CA ILE A 217 12.40 3.77 -16.08
C ILE A 217 13.86 3.76 -15.62
N ASP A 218 14.21 4.70 -14.75
CA ASP A 218 15.53 4.77 -14.11
C ASP A 218 15.44 4.34 -12.63
N ALA A 219 15.86 3.09 -12.38
CA ALA A 219 15.85 2.53 -11.03
C ALA A 219 16.81 3.26 -10.07
N SER A 220 17.93 3.77 -10.57
CA SER A 220 18.90 4.52 -9.75
C SER A 220 18.28 5.84 -9.31
N ALA A 221 17.67 6.59 -10.22
CA ALA A 221 17.01 7.85 -9.92
C ALA A 221 15.86 7.67 -8.91
N ILE A 222 15.04 6.62 -9.04
CA ILE A 222 13.96 6.33 -8.09
C ILE A 222 14.52 6.04 -6.69
N ARG A 223 15.57 5.20 -6.60
CA ARG A 223 16.21 4.91 -5.31
C ARG A 223 16.89 6.16 -4.72
N GLN A 224 17.47 7.02 -5.55
CA GLN A 224 18.06 8.29 -5.11
C GLN A 224 17.00 9.24 -4.56
N LEU A 225 15.84 9.36 -5.22
CA LEU A 225 14.70 10.13 -4.71
C LEU A 225 14.29 9.66 -3.31
N HIS A 226 14.12 8.34 -3.13
CA HIS A 226 13.82 7.77 -1.81
C HIS A 226 14.92 8.08 -0.79
N ARG A 227 16.18 7.84 -1.13
CA ARG A 227 17.32 8.08 -0.22
C ARG A 227 17.47 9.54 0.20
N ARG A 228 17.24 10.47 -0.72
CA ARG A 228 17.37 11.91 -0.49
C ARG A 228 16.40 12.41 0.58
N TYR A 229 15.17 11.93 0.56
CA TYR A 229 14.09 12.48 1.39
C TYR A 229 13.76 11.65 2.63
N ARG A 230 14.08 10.34 2.65
CA ARG A 230 13.61 9.41 3.69
C ARG A 230 13.83 9.88 5.13
N ARG A 231 15.00 10.45 5.44
CA ARG A 231 15.33 10.93 6.81
C ARG A 231 14.45 12.09 7.28
N ARG A 232 13.82 12.84 6.36
CA ARG A 232 12.97 13.98 6.68
C ARG A 232 11.51 13.59 6.93
N VAL A 233 11.11 12.39 6.51
CA VAL A 233 9.72 11.92 6.56
C VAL A 233 9.47 11.17 7.87
N ALA A 234 8.51 11.65 8.67
CA ALA A 234 8.20 11.08 9.98
C ALA A 234 7.80 9.59 9.90
N ASN A 235 6.95 9.22 8.93
CA ASN A 235 6.56 7.83 8.67
C ASN A 235 7.77 6.89 8.44
N TYR A 236 8.78 7.35 7.70
CA TYR A 236 9.99 6.56 7.46
C TYR A 236 10.77 6.36 8.76
N ARG A 237 10.96 7.43 9.53
CA ARG A 237 11.68 7.37 10.81
C ARG A 237 10.96 6.48 11.82
N LEU A 238 9.63 6.60 11.91
CA LEU A 238 8.79 5.72 12.71
C LEU A 238 8.99 4.26 12.31
N SER A 239 8.80 3.92 11.04
CA SER A 239 8.94 2.55 10.55
C SER A 239 10.34 1.98 10.82
N LEU A 240 11.38 2.79 10.61
CA LEU A 240 12.77 2.40 10.86
C LEU A 240 13.03 2.19 12.36
N ALA A 241 12.59 3.11 13.21
CA ALA A 241 12.78 3.04 14.66
C ALA A 241 12.02 1.85 15.25
N SER A 242 10.75 1.64 14.88
CA SER A 242 9.96 0.48 15.29
C SER A 242 10.63 -0.85 14.88
N ALA A 243 11.20 -0.92 13.67
CA ALA A 243 11.90 -2.13 13.20
C ALA A 243 13.26 -2.34 13.90
N ALA A 244 13.95 -1.27 14.28
CA ALA A 244 15.23 -1.32 14.97
C ALA A 244 15.10 -1.59 16.48
N LEU A 245 13.96 -1.24 17.09
CA LEU A 245 13.74 -1.29 18.53
C LEU A 245 14.15 -2.62 19.20
N PRO A 246 13.82 -3.81 18.67
CA PRO A 246 14.22 -5.07 19.30
C PRO A 246 15.74 -5.33 19.33
N ARG A 247 16.52 -4.68 18.45
CA ARG A 247 17.97 -4.92 18.31
C ARG A 247 18.82 -3.73 18.76
N HIS A 248 18.28 -2.52 18.69
CA HIS A 248 19.00 -1.27 18.94
C HIS A 248 18.15 -0.29 19.76
N PRO A 249 17.70 -0.67 20.97
CA PRO A 249 16.81 0.16 21.78
C PRO A 249 17.41 1.53 22.11
N GLN A 250 18.72 1.60 22.37
CA GLN A 250 19.45 2.85 22.65
C GLN A 250 19.37 3.89 21.52
N ARG A 251 19.11 3.46 20.27
CA ARG A 251 18.92 4.35 19.12
C ARG A 251 17.45 4.56 18.77
N ALA A 252 16.63 3.51 18.93
CA ALA A 252 15.23 3.53 18.52
C ALA A 252 14.33 4.28 19.51
N VAL A 253 14.53 4.08 20.82
CA VAL A 253 13.68 4.70 21.85
C VAL A 253 13.73 6.23 21.80
N PRO A 254 14.90 6.89 21.74
CA PRO A 254 14.95 8.36 21.66
C PRO A 254 14.21 8.91 20.42
N GLU A 255 14.33 8.23 19.28
CA GLU A 255 13.61 8.64 18.07
C GLU A 255 12.10 8.44 18.19
N LEU A 256 11.64 7.35 18.82
CA LEU A 256 10.22 7.11 19.06
C LEU A 256 9.63 8.12 20.05
N LEU A 257 10.34 8.45 21.14
CA LEU A 257 9.91 9.50 22.07
C LEU A 257 9.79 10.84 21.36
N ARG A 258 10.80 11.22 20.56
CA ARG A 258 10.76 12.43 19.75
C ARG A 258 9.56 12.48 18.80
N LEU A 259 9.28 11.38 18.10
CA LEU A 259 8.12 11.26 17.21
C LEU A 259 6.78 11.32 17.97
N ALA A 260 6.73 10.83 19.21
CA ALA A 260 5.55 10.90 20.07
C ALA A 260 5.18 12.34 20.50
N HIS A 261 6.12 13.28 20.40
CA HIS A 261 5.90 14.70 20.71
C HIS A 261 5.76 15.60 19.46
N GLU A 262 6.67 15.48 18.48
CA GLU A 262 6.95 16.56 17.52
C GLU A 262 6.23 16.45 16.17
N THR A 263 5.24 15.57 16.02
CA THR A 263 4.70 15.22 14.69
C THR A 263 3.17 15.22 14.65
N ASP A 264 2.59 14.85 13.51
CA ASP A 264 1.15 14.75 13.36
C ASP A 264 0.54 13.68 14.29
N PRO A 265 -0.75 13.81 14.66
CA PRO A 265 -1.35 12.98 15.70
C PRO A 265 -1.29 11.47 15.43
N GLU A 266 -1.39 11.03 14.17
CA GLU A 266 -1.33 9.60 13.85
C GLU A 266 0.08 9.04 14.08
N ILE A 267 1.13 9.78 13.74
CA ILE A 267 2.51 9.37 14.03
C ILE A 267 2.78 9.38 15.53
N ARG A 268 2.32 10.41 16.25
CA ARG A 268 2.43 10.46 17.72
C ARG A 268 1.79 9.23 18.35
N PHE A 269 0.57 8.90 17.91
CA PHE A 269 -0.15 7.71 18.34
C PHE A 269 0.60 6.42 18.02
N GLN A 270 1.14 6.28 16.80
CA GLN A 270 1.93 5.09 16.43
C GLN A 270 3.19 4.92 17.26
N ALA A 271 3.91 6.02 17.50
CA ALA A 271 5.14 6.00 18.27
C ALA A 271 4.85 5.60 19.73
N GLY A 272 3.85 6.24 20.35
CA GLY A 272 3.38 5.88 21.69
C GLY A 272 2.90 4.43 21.78
N LEU A 273 2.14 3.95 20.79
CA LEU A 273 1.69 2.56 20.75
C LEU A 273 2.86 1.57 20.62
N THR A 274 3.88 1.90 19.81
CA THR A 274 5.09 1.08 19.67
C THR A 274 5.85 1.00 20.99
N LEU A 275 6.02 2.13 21.68
CA LEU A 275 6.66 2.20 23.00
C LEU A 275 5.87 1.39 24.04
N LEU A 276 4.53 1.46 24.01
CA LEU A 276 3.65 0.72 24.90
C LEU A 276 3.76 -0.79 24.70
N GLU A 277 3.75 -1.26 23.43
CA GLU A 277 3.91 -2.68 23.10
C GLU A 277 5.26 -3.25 23.57
N HIS A 278 6.26 -2.40 23.83
CA HIS A 278 7.58 -2.77 24.34
C HIS A 278 7.79 -2.41 25.82
N GLY A 279 6.72 -2.01 26.54
CA GLY A 279 6.75 -1.78 27.98
C GLY A 279 7.52 -0.53 28.41
N HIS A 280 7.68 0.47 27.54
CA HIS A 280 8.34 1.72 27.92
C HIS A 280 7.46 2.54 28.88
N SER A 281 8.03 3.01 29.99
CA SER A 281 7.30 3.70 31.07
C SER A 281 6.60 4.99 30.61
N GLU A 282 7.22 5.74 29.71
CA GLU A 282 6.65 7.00 29.19
C GLU A 282 5.51 6.79 28.17
N ALA A 283 5.27 5.56 27.69
CA ALA A 283 4.30 5.31 26.63
C ALA A 283 2.86 5.69 27.01
N THR A 284 2.43 5.32 28.22
CA THR A 284 1.06 5.60 28.70
C THR A 284 0.81 7.10 28.89
N PRO A 285 1.68 7.86 29.61
CA PRO A 285 1.55 9.32 29.69
C PRO A 285 1.47 10.01 28.32
N LEU A 286 2.30 9.60 27.35
CA LEU A 286 2.30 10.16 26.00
C LEU A 286 0.98 9.94 25.27
N LEU A 287 0.40 8.74 25.39
CA LEU A 287 -0.87 8.41 24.74
C LEU A 287 -2.05 9.12 25.41
N ILE A 288 -2.04 9.28 26.75
CA ILE A 288 -3.07 10.03 27.47
C ILE A 288 -3.03 11.50 27.05
N ALA A 289 -1.86 12.14 27.11
CA ALA A 289 -1.71 13.54 26.71
C ALA A 289 -2.17 13.76 25.25
N LEU A 290 -1.85 12.83 24.35
CA LEU A 290 -2.34 12.89 22.97
C LEU A 290 -3.87 12.80 22.87
N LEU A 291 -4.53 11.94 23.65
CA LEU A 291 -5.99 11.84 23.62
C LEU A 291 -6.66 13.08 24.23
N ASP A 292 -6.05 13.68 25.26
CA ASP A 292 -6.54 14.91 25.87
C ASP A 292 -6.44 16.09 24.89
N GLU A 293 -5.34 16.17 24.11
CA GLU A 293 -5.16 17.17 23.06
C GLU A 293 -6.09 16.96 21.84
N PHE A 294 -6.53 15.72 21.60
CA PHE A 294 -7.32 15.33 20.42
C PHE A 294 -8.60 14.59 20.84
N PRO A 295 -9.61 15.30 21.40
CA PRO A 295 -10.84 14.69 21.91
C PRO A 295 -11.66 13.96 20.82
N ASP A 296 -11.53 14.38 19.56
CA ASP A 296 -12.15 13.73 18.39
C ASP A 296 -11.27 12.62 17.78
N ALA A 297 -10.43 11.96 18.59
CA ALA A 297 -9.54 10.91 18.14
C ALA A 297 -10.29 9.79 17.38
N PRO A 298 -9.67 9.19 16.34
CA PRO A 298 -10.30 8.12 15.58
C PRO A 298 -10.72 6.94 16.48
N ARG A 299 -11.96 6.44 16.34
CA ARG A 299 -12.44 5.24 17.06
C ARG A 299 -11.56 3.99 16.87
N SER A 300 -10.74 3.96 15.82
CA SER A 300 -9.77 2.89 15.60
C SER A 300 -8.65 2.89 16.64
N TRP A 301 -8.30 4.05 17.21
CA TRP A 301 -7.21 4.19 18.18
C TRP A 301 -7.52 3.42 19.47
N ALA A 302 -8.70 3.59 20.04
CA ALA A 302 -9.13 2.87 21.25
C ALA A 302 -9.01 1.35 21.10
N ARG A 303 -9.48 0.79 19.96
CA ARG A 303 -9.33 -0.64 19.69
C ARG A 303 -7.88 -1.11 19.61
N ARG A 304 -6.99 -0.26 19.08
CA ARG A 304 -5.57 -0.58 18.91
C ARG A 304 -4.80 -0.47 20.22
N MET A 305 -5.12 0.51 21.06
CA MET A 305 -4.59 0.62 22.42
C MET A 305 -4.96 -0.59 23.26
N ASN A 306 -6.23 -0.98 23.25
CA ASN A 306 -6.68 -2.18 23.98
C ASN A 306 -5.94 -3.44 23.53
N LEU A 307 -5.65 -3.57 22.23
CA LEU A 307 -4.84 -4.69 21.73
C LEU A 307 -3.38 -4.60 22.19
N ALA A 308 -2.78 -3.41 22.16
CA ALA A 308 -1.40 -3.19 22.59
C ALA A 308 -1.22 -3.45 24.10
N LEU A 309 -2.15 -2.99 24.94
CA LEU A 309 -2.17 -3.26 26.38
C LEU A 309 -2.20 -4.77 26.66
N ARG A 310 -3.10 -5.50 25.99
CA ARG A 310 -3.17 -6.97 26.12
C ARG A 310 -1.88 -7.67 25.72
N LYS A 311 -1.20 -7.18 24.68
CA LYS A 311 0.11 -7.72 24.27
C LYS A 311 1.19 -7.42 25.30
N ALA A 312 1.24 -6.19 25.82
CA ALA A 312 2.19 -5.79 26.83
C ALA A 312 2.01 -6.62 28.11
N GLU A 313 0.77 -6.79 28.59
CA GLU A 313 0.44 -7.66 29.72
C GLU A 313 0.87 -9.11 29.49
N ALA A 314 0.61 -9.66 28.30
CA ALA A 314 1.02 -11.01 27.95
C ALA A 314 2.55 -11.16 27.93
N ALA A 315 3.27 -10.16 27.44
CA ALA A 315 4.74 -10.14 27.43
C ALA A 315 5.31 -10.09 28.87
N THR A 316 4.76 -9.24 29.74
CA THR A 316 5.16 -9.16 31.16
C THR A 316 4.93 -10.49 31.88
N LYS A 317 3.76 -11.12 31.69
CA LYS A 317 3.47 -12.45 32.27
C LYS A 317 4.42 -13.53 31.75
N ALA A 318 4.76 -13.50 30.47
CA ALA A 318 5.70 -14.45 29.88
C ALA A 318 7.14 -14.26 30.40
N ALA A 319 7.57 -13.03 30.68
CA ALA A 319 8.86 -12.75 31.29
C ALA A 319 8.93 -13.26 32.74
N ALA A 320 7.91 -12.94 33.56
CA ALA A 320 7.83 -13.41 34.95
C ALA A 320 7.80 -14.95 35.07
N GLY A 321 7.09 -15.63 34.16
CA GLY A 321 7.06 -17.10 34.11
C GLY A 321 8.38 -17.77 33.68
N ARG A 322 9.29 -17.04 33.02
CA ARG A 322 10.64 -17.53 32.69
C ARG A 322 11.61 -17.39 33.86
N GLU A 323 11.46 -16.36 34.68
CA GLU A 323 12.26 -16.16 35.89
C GLU A 323 11.91 -17.16 37.01
N GLY A 324 10.66 -17.66 37.04
CA GLY A 324 10.20 -18.66 38.01
C GLY A 324 10.51 -20.13 37.68
N ARG A 325 11.25 -20.42 36.60
CA ARG A 325 11.55 -21.81 36.20
C ARG A 325 12.87 -22.26 36.86
N PRO A 326 12.87 -23.33 37.69
CA PRO A 326 14.10 -23.81 38.31
C PRO A 326 15.13 -24.23 37.24
N PRO A 327 16.44 -24.04 37.49
CA PRO A 327 17.48 -24.41 36.54
C PRO A 327 17.36 -25.89 36.16
N ARG A 328 17.56 -26.21 34.87
CA ARG A 328 17.60 -27.61 34.42
C ARG A 328 18.68 -28.35 35.22
N PRO A 329 18.40 -29.55 35.75
CA PRO A 329 19.42 -30.34 36.42
C PRO A 329 20.57 -30.61 35.44
N GLN A 330 21.80 -30.34 35.89
CA GLN A 330 23.00 -30.62 35.11
C GLN A 330 23.09 -32.13 34.89
N ALA A 331 23.32 -32.54 33.64
CA ALA A 331 23.56 -33.94 33.31
C ALA A 331 24.83 -34.42 34.04
N PRO A 332 24.84 -35.64 34.60
CA PRO A 332 26.00 -36.13 35.34
C PRO A 332 27.22 -36.23 34.40
N ALA A 333 28.35 -35.71 34.88
CA ALA A 333 29.63 -35.79 34.21
C ALA A 333 30.03 -37.25 34.02
N GLN A 334 30.16 -37.68 32.77
CA GLN A 334 30.86 -38.92 32.44
C GLN A 334 32.34 -38.67 32.75
N THR A 335 32.87 -39.39 33.72
CA THR A 335 34.30 -39.42 34.11
C THR A 335 34.90 -40.69 33.47
N PRO A 336 36.16 -40.65 33.00
CA PRO A 336 36.64 -41.41 31.83
C PRO A 336 36.74 -42.92 32.01
#